data_AF-A0A920Q8A4-F1
#
_entry.id   AF-A0A920Q8A4-F1
#
_cell.length_a   1.000
_cell.length_b   1.000
_cell.length_c   1.000
_cell.angle_alpha   90.00
_cell.angle_beta   90.00
_cell.angle_gamma   90.00
#
_symmetry.space_group_name_H-M   'P 1'
#
loop_
_entity.id
_entity.type
_entity.pdbx_description
1 polymer ?
#
loop_
_entity_poly.entity_id
_entity_poly.type
_entity_poly.pdbx_seq_one_letter_code
_entity_poly.pdbx_strand_id
1 'polypeptide(L)' 'MGGGMAGNIQKAGYPMIVHDINEGATRAFPENGARLAASPADVASQCDVTFTSLPGPREVEAVASV' A
#
# COMPACT_ATOMS: atom_id res chain seq x y z
N MET A 1 -10.22 4.79 3.19
CA MET A 1 -10.48 3.34 3.31
C MET A 1 -9.20 2.51 3.36
N GLY A 2 -8.19 2.79 2.52
CA GLY A 2 -6.92 2.04 2.47
C GLY A 2 -6.25 1.77 3.82
N GLY A 3 -6.23 2.74 4.74
CA GLY A 3 -5.63 2.52 6.05
C GLY A 3 -6.28 1.40 6.89
N GLY A 4 -7.60 1.24 6.80
CA GLY A 4 -8.29 0.14 7.47
C GLY A 4 -8.00 -1.22 6.83
N MET A 5 -7.87 -1.25 5.50
CA MET A 5 -7.48 -2.44 4.75
C MET A 5 -6.06 -2.90 5.12
N ALA A 6 -5.08 -1.99 5.05
CA ALA A 6 -3.68 -2.26 5.42
C ALA A 6 -3.57 -2.70 6.89
N GLY A 7 -4.31 -2.03 7.79
CA GLY A 7 -4.35 -2.44 9.20
C GLY A 7 -4.90 -3.85 9.42
N ASN A 8 -5.90 -4.28 8.64
CA ASN A 8 -6.41 -5.65 8.72
C ASN A 8 -5.42 -6.69 8.20
N ILE A 9 -4.68 -6.38 7.13
CA ILE A 9 -3.62 -7.25 6.59
C ILE A 9 -2.54 -7.47 7.65
N GLN A 10 -2.08 -6.39 8.32
CA GLN A 10 -1.10 -6.51 9.40
C GLN A 10 -1.62 -7.30 10.60
N LYS A 11 -2.86 -7.05 11.04
CA LYS A 11 -3.48 -7.79 12.15
C LYS A 11 -3.58 -9.29 11.88
N ALA A 12 -3.74 -9.68 10.62
CA ALA A 12 -3.75 -11.08 10.21
C ALA A 12 -2.34 -11.71 10.14
N GLY A 13 -1.28 -10.92 10.33
CA GLY A 13 0.10 -11.40 10.40
C GLY A 13 0.79 -11.59 9.04
N TYR A 14 0.24 -11.02 7.97
CA TYR A 14 0.87 -11.10 6.65
C TYR A 14 2.02 -10.08 6.52
N PRO A 15 3.15 -10.45 5.92
CA PRO A 15 4.17 -9.49 5.50
C PRO A 15 3.55 -8.48 4.54
N MET A 16 3.80 -7.19 4.80
CA MET A 16 3.17 -6.12 4.04
C MET A 16 4.21 -5.07 3.63
N ILE A 17 4.13 -4.67 2.37
CA ILE A 17 4.74 -3.46 1.83
C ILE A 17 3.61 -2.48 1.54
N VAL A 18 3.82 -1.20 1.83
CA VAL A 18 2.82 -0.15 1.65
C VAL A 18 3.44 1.10 1.02
N HIS A 19 2.66 1.77 0.17
CA HIS A 19 2.99 3.04 -0.43
C HIS A 19 1.76 3.95 -0.44
N ASP A 20 1.98 5.23 -0.17
CA ASP A 20 0.99 6.30 -0.36
C ASP A 20 1.77 7.60 -0.65
N ILE A 21 1.20 8.48 -1.48
CA ILE A 21 1.77 9.82 -1.74
C ILE A 21 1.67 10.73 -0.51
N ASN A 22 0.72 10.43 0.40
CA ASN A 22 0.59 11.09 1.68
C ASN A 22 1.34 10.28 2.75
N GLU A 23 2.51 10.77 3.15
CA GLU A 23 3.34 10.15 4.20
C GLU A 23 2.59 9.94 5.52
N GLY A 24 1.62 10.82 5.85
CA GLY A 24 0.80 10.69 7.04
C GLY A 24 -0.08 9.43 7.03
N ALA A 25 -0.44 8.92 5.85
CA ALA A 25 -1.26 7.73 5.70
C ALA A 25 -0.48 6.43 5.98
N THR A 26 0.84 6.42 5.78
CA THR A 26 1.68 5.23 5.98
C THR A 26 2.37 5.16 7.34
N ARG A 27 2.43 6.29 8.07
CA ARG A 27 3.23 6.47 9.29
C ARG A 27 3.06 5.39 10.36
N ALA A 28 1.85 4.84 10.53
CA ALA A 28 1.55 3.86 11.58
C ALA A 28 1.93 2.41 11.24
N PHE A 29 2.20 2.09 9.96
CA PHE A 29 2.41 0.71 9.53
C PHE A 29 3.83 0.18 9.80
N PRO A 30 4.91 0.97 9.68
CA PRO A 30 6.26 0.52 10.01
C PRO A 30 6.42 0.05 11.46
N GLU A 31 5.71 0.66 12.40
CA GLU A 31 5.72 0.27 13.83
C GLU A 31 5.24 -1.18 14.03
N ASN A 32 4.43 -1.69 13.10
CA ASN A 32 3.91 -3.06 13.08
C ASN A 32 4.60 -3.94 12.03
N GLY A 33 5.80 -3.56 11.59
CA GLY A 33 6.66 -4.38 10.72
C GLY A 33 6.36 -4.29 9.22
N ALA A 34 5.49 -3.37 8.77
CA ALA A 34 5.38 -3.11 7.33
C ALA A 34 6.60 -2.39 6.80
N ARG A 35 6.90 -2.61 5.53
CA ARG A 35 7.94 -1.88 4.80
C ARG A 35 7.30 -0.77 3.96
N LEU A 36 7.98 0.37 3.86
CA LEU A 36 7.59 1.45 2.97
C LEU A 36 8.22 1.23 1.59
N ALA A 37 7.41 1.29 0.55
CA ALA A 37 7.87 1.29 -0.83
C ALA A 37 8.00 2.71 -1.39
N ALA A 38 8.94 2.88 -2.32
CA ALA A 38 9.24 4.17 -2.93
C ALA A 38 8.19 4.58 -3.98
N SER A 39 7.46 3.62 -4.56
CA SER A 39 6.47 3.87 -5.62
C SER A 39 5.46 2.71 -5.73
N PRO A 40 4.34 2.89 -6.46
CA PRO A 40 3.43 1.78 -6.78
C PRO A 40 4.11 0.64 -7.54
N ALA A 41 5.04 0.95 -8.45
CA ALA A 41 5.82 -0.04 -9.19
C ALA A 41 6.73 -0.87 -8.26
N ASP A 42 7.32 -0.22 -7.26
CA ASP A 42 8.14 -0.88 -6.24
C ASP A 42 7.31 -1.86 -5.40
N VAL A 43 6.09 -1.48 -4.99
CA VAL A 43 5.12 -2.41 -4.36
C VAL A 43 4.85 -3.62 -5.26
N ALA A 44 4.49 -3.39 -6.53
CA ALA A 44 4.13 -4.45 -7.46
C ALA A 44 5.31 -5.42 -7.72
N SER A 45 6.55 -4.92 -7.74
CA SER A 45 7.74 -5.75 -7.95
C SER A 45 8.07 -6.70 -6.79
N GLN A 46 7.57 -6.42 -5.59
CA GLN A 46 7.90 -7.14 -4.35
C GLN A 46 6.72 -7.92 -3.77
N CYS A 47 5.54 -7.88 -4.41
CA CYS A 47 4.32 -8.48 -3.90
C CYS A 47 3.68 -9.40 -4.94
N ASP A 48 3.31 -10.61 -4.52
CA ASP A 48 2.52 -11.54 -5.36
C ASP A 48 1.07 -11.06 -5.53
N VAL A 49 0.56 -10.32 -4.55
CA VAL A 49 -0.80 -9.77 -4.53
C VAL A 49 -0.73 -8.30 -4.13
N THR A 50 -1.30 -7.42 -4.96
CA THR A 50 -1.38 -5.98 -4.71
C THR A 50 -2.82 -5.55 -4.55
N PHE A 51 -3.07 -4.74 -3.52
CA PHE A 51 -4.36 -4.08 -3.30
C PHE A 51 -4.21 -2.57 -3.50
N THR A 52 -5.17 -1.96 -4.17
CA THR A 52 -5.23 -0.51 -4.37
C THR A 52 -6.50 0.07 -3.76
N SER A 53 -6.38 1.17 -3.04
CA SER A 53 -7.52 1.93 -2.49
C SER A 53 -7.34 3.41 -2.79
N LEU A 54 -7.72 3.84 -3.98
CA LEU A 54 -7.57 5.22 -4.48
C LEU A 54 -8.94 5.89 -4.68
N PRO A 55 -9.00 7.24 -4.83
CA PRO A 55 -10.26 7.98 -4.93
C PRO A 55 -11.16 7.57 -6.11
N GLY A 56 -10.59 7.22 -7.26
CA GLY A 56 -11.35 6.84 -8.44
C GLY A 56 -10.53 6.22 -9.57
N PRO A 57 -11.17 5.95 -10.72
CA PRO A 57 -10.55 5.24 -11.84
C PRO A 57 -9.31 5.92 -12.40
N ARG A 58 -9.30 7.26 -12.45
CA ARG A 58 -8.17 8.04 -12.96
C ARG A 58 -6.90 7.80 -12.16
N GLU A 59 -7.00 7.83 -10.83
CA GLU A 59 -5.86 7.62 -9.95
C GLU A 59 -5.39 6.17 -10.01
N VAL A 60 -6.31 5.21 -10.13
CA VAL A 60 -5.97 3.80 -10.34
C VAL A 60 -5.21 3.60 -11.64
N GLU A 61 -5.68 4.17 -12.75
CA GLU A 61 -5.01 4.07 -14.04
C GLU A 61 -3.60 4.65 -13.97
N ALA A 62 -3.42 5.82 -13.34
CA ALA A 62 -2.13 6.48 -13.21
C ALA A 62 -1.06 5.68 -12.44
N VAL A 63 -1.47 4.76 -11.54
CA VAL A 63 -0.53 3.91 -10.77
C VAL A 63 -0.41 2.49 -11.30
N ALA A 64 -1.33 2.07 -12.18
CA ALA A 64 -1.39 0.72 -12.75
C ALA A 64 -0.89 0.67 -14.20
N SER A 65 -0.76 1.82 -14.87
CA SER A 65 -0.14 1.92 -16.19
C SER A 65 1.38 1.76 -16.07
N VAL A 66 1.90 0.68 -16.65
CA VAL A 66 3.33 0.37 -16.77
C VAL A 66 3.94 1.10 -17.95
#